data_AF-A0A6L8NCJ1-F1
#
_entry.id   AF-A0A6L8NCJ1-F1
#
_cell.length_a   1.000
_cell.length_b   1.000
_cell.length_c   1.000
_cell.angle_alpha   90.00
_cell.angle_beta   90.00
_cell.angle_gamma   90.00
#
_symmetry.space_group_name_H-M   'P 1'
#
loop_
_entity.id
_entity.type
_entity.pdbx_description
1 polymer ?
#
loop_
_entity_poly.entity_id
_entity_poly.type
_entity_poly.pdbx_seq_one_letter_code
_entity_poly.pdbx_strand_id
1 'polypeptide(L)'
;MTRPIASGPSGAGPAATRAELIADTALRLLAERGMRGLTHRAVDEVAGLPQGSTSNGARTRLALLELAVRRLAEREAEVLGMTGLPGPGSGLAAFADAFALAVHRYLTGHRQLVVARYELALEATRRPELRAVYDAAGGRMRAPLIALMAGAGSAAPERHALSLIAWADGLMFTCAAGSYHDAVPSREDLRTGFGELLHGMLTPPEPAPGPPPTP
;
A
#
# COMPACT_ATOMS: atom_id res chain seq x y z
N MET A 1 20.21 -39.66 -39.89
CA MET A 1 20.15 -39.82 -38.42
C MET A 1 20.75 -38.58 -37.78
N THR A 2 19.91 -37.62 -37.37
CA THR A 2 20.34 -36.36 -36.75
C THR A 2 19.56 -36.20 -35.45
N ARG A 3 20.25 -36.18 -34.31
CA ARG A 3 19.66 -36.14 -32.96
C ARG A 3 19.02 -34.77 -32.68
N PRO A 4 17.90 -34.71 -31.94
CA PRO A 4 17.31 -33.45 -31.52
C PRO A 4 18.07 -32.85 -30.33
N ILE A 5 18.18 -31.52 -30.33
CA ILE A 5 18.76 -30.70 -29.27
C ILE A 5 17.68 -30.53 -28.19
N ALA A 6 17.98 -30.95 -26.96
CA ALA A 6 17.12 -30.75 -25.81
C ALA A 6 17.04 -29.26 -25.45
N SER A 7 15.83 -28.70 -25.47
CA SER A 7 15.53 -27.37 -24.94
C SER A 7 15.53 -27.45 -23.41
N GLY A 8 16.46 -26.73 -22.78
CA GLY A 8 16.54 -26.60 -21.31
C GLY A 8 15.35 -25.82 -20.74
N PRO A 9 15.06 -25.97 -19.44
CA PRO A 9 13.89 -25.38 -18.82
C PRO A 9 14.00 -23.85 -18.72
N SER A 10 12.87 -23.21 -19.05
CA SER A 10 12.58 -21.80 -18.94
C SER A 10 12.80 -21.27 -17.52
N GLY A 11 13.35 -20.07 -17.41
CA GLY A 11 13.76 -19.44 -16.15
C GLY A 11 12.62 -19.30 -15.14
N ALA A 12 12.69 -20.07 -14.06
CA ALA A 12 12.00 -19.75 -12.82
C ALA A 12 12.70 -18.54 -12.19
N GLY A 13 11.95 -17.50 -11.84
CA GLY A 13 12.46 -16.41 -11.02
C GLY A 13 13.06 -16.94 -9.70
N PRO A 14 13.92 -16.16 -9.01
CA PRO A 14 14.55 -16.63 -7.78
C PRO A 14 13.48 -17.10 -6.79
N ALA A 15 13.66 -18.32 -6.26
CA ALA A 15 12.76 -18.87 -5.25
C ALA A 15 12.72 -17.92 -4.04
N ALA A 16 11.50 -17.59 -3.57
CA ALA A 16 11.32 -16.74 -2.41
C ALA A 16 12.14 -17.26 -1.22
N THR A 17 12.83 -16.36 -0.54
CA THR A 17 13.61 -16.71 0.64
C THR A 17 12.69 -17.22 1.73
N ARG A 18 13.22 -18.01 2.67
CA ARG A 18 12.46 -18.49 3.82
C ARG A 18 11.85 -17.34 4.65
N ALA A 19 12.55 -16.21 4.76
CA ALA A 19 12.07 -15.03 5.46
C ALA A 19 10.85 -14.41 4.76
N GLU A 20 10.87 -14.33 3.44
CA GLU A 20 9.73 -13.84 2.65
C GLU A 20 8.53 -14.78 2.78
N LEU A 21 8.72 -16.10 2.71
CA LEU A 21 7.63 -17.07 2.90
C LEU A 21 6.97 -16.93 4.28
N ILE A 22 7.77 -16.77 5.34
CA ILE A 22 7.29 -16.51 6.70
C ILE A 22 6.47 -15.22 6.75
N ALA A 23 6.99 -14.16 6.14
CA ALA A 23 6.37 -12.84 6.16
C ALA A 23 5.06 -12.79 5.36
N ASP A 24 5.03 -13.38 4.16
CA ASP A 24 3.82 -13.50 3.33
C ASP A 24 2.75 -14.35 4.05
N THR A 25 3.18 -15.43 4.71
CA THR A 25 2.27 -16.24 5.53
C THR A 25 1.74 -15.47 6.73
N ALA A 26 2.56 -14.64 7.37
CA ALA A 26 2.11 -13.76 8.46
C ALA A 26 1.05 -12.76 7.97
N LEU A 27 1.23 -12.13 6.81
CA LEU A 27 0.24 -11.23 6.22
C LEU A 27 -1.08 -11.96 5.92
N ARG A 28 -1.02 -13.17 5.35
CA ARG A 28 -2.20 -14.01 5.11
C ARG A 28 -2.93 -14.34 6.41
N LEU A 29 -2.20 -14.76 7.44
CA LEU A 29 -2.79 -15.08 8.75
C LEU A 29 -3.43 -13.87 9.43
N LEU A 30 -2.81 -12.69 9.32
CA LEU A 30 -3.39 -11.45 9.83
C LEU A 30 -4.72 -11.14 9.13
N ALA A 31 -4.77 -11.30 7.82
CA ALA A 31 -5.96 -11.00 7.04
C ALA A 31 -7.10 -12.02 7.29
N GLU A 32 -6.77 -13.31 7.43
CA GLU A 32 -7.76 -14.39 7.61
C GLU A 32 -8.19 -14.58 9.07
N ARG A 33 -7.29 -14.36 10.03
CA ARG A 33 -7.47 -14.76 11.45
C ARG A 33 -7.21 -13.63 12.45
N GLY A 34 -6.86 -12.45 11.96
CA GLY A 34 -6.55 -11.27 12.78
C GLY A 34 -5.31 -11.43 13.67
N MET A 35 -5.04 -10.41 14.48
CA MET A 35 -3.87 -10.35 15.36
C MET A 35 -3.72 -11.56 16.31
N ARG A 36 -4.84 -12.14 16.77
CA ARG A 36 -4.83 -13.33 17.66
C ARG A 36 -4.40 -14.60 16.95
N GLY A 37 -4.70 -14.71 15.64
CA GLY A 37 -4.31 -15.86 14.83
C GLY A 37 -2.83 -15.88 14.46
N LEU A 38 -2.14 -14.73 14.55
CA LEU A 38 -0.72 -14.64 14.25
C LEU A 38 0.13 -15.21 15.41
N THR A 39 0.61 -16.44 15.23
CA THR A 39 1.57 -17.10 16.12
C THR A 39 2.64 -17.82 15.29
N HIS A 40 3.83 -18.04 15.85
CA HIS A 40 4.90 -18.79 15.19
C HIS A 40 4.45 -20.18 14.74
N ARG A 41 3.72 -20.89 15.58
CA ARG A 41 3.16 -22.21 15.26
C ARG A 41 2.19 -22.13 14.08
N ALA A 42 1.28 -21.17 14.09
CA ALA A 42 0.34 -20.98 13.00
C ALA A 42 1.05 -20.64 11.69
N VAL A 43 2.13 -19.82 11.74
CA VAL A 43 2.95 -19.53 10.57
C VAL A 43 3.64 -20.78 10.05
N ASP A 44 4.31 -21.55 10.92
CA ASP A 44 4.99 -22.79 10.52
C ASP A 44 4.01 -23.76 9.85
N GLU A 45 2.85 -23.99 10.48
CA GLU A 45 1.80 -24.88 9.97
C GLU A 45 1.28 -24.42 8.60
N VAL A 46 0.92 -23.15 8.46
CA VAL A 46 0.32 -22.61 7.24
C VAL A 46 1.35 -22.40 6.11
N ALA A 47 2.62 -22.23 6.44
CA ALA A 47 3.73 -22.18 5.50
C ALA A 47 4.28 -23.56 5.11
N GLY A 48 3.83 -24.65 5.77
CA GLY A 48 4.36 -26.00 5.56
C GLY A 48 5.81 -26.16 6.03
N LEU A 49 6.23 -25.38 7.04
CA LEU A 49 7.58 -25.39 7.60
C LEU A 49 7.65 -26.32 8.83
N PRO A 50 8.83 -26.91 9.11
CA PRO A 50 9.07 -27.61 10.38
C PRO A 50 8.78 -26.70 11.58
N GLN A 51 8.22 -27.27 12.65
CA GLN A 51 7.93 -26.55 13.88
C GLN A 51 9.19 -25.85 14.42
N GLY A 52 9.09 -24.56 14.73
CA GLY A 52 10.18 -23.71 15.21
C GLY A 52 10.93 -22.96 14.11
N SER A 53 10.61 -23.19 12.82
CA SER A 53 11.26 -22.50 11.71
C SER A 53 11.05 -20.99 11.75
N THR A 54 9.83 -20.56 12.08
CA THR A 54 9.50 -19.14 12.23
C THR A 54 10.27 -18.55 13.41
N SER A 55 10.43 -19.29 14.51
CA SER A 55 11.19 -18.81 15.68
C SER A 55 12.67 -18.61 15.36
N ASN A 56 13.24 -19.42 14.46
CA ASN A 56 14.61 -19.23 13.98
C ASN A 56 14.77 -17.93 13.19
N GLY A 57 13.78 -17.56 12.37
CA GLY A 57 13.80 -16.33 11.57
C GLY A 57 13.33 -15.06 12.30
N ALA A 58 12.42 -15.21 13.26
CA ALA A 58 11.82 -14.14 14.04
C ALA A 58 11.61 -14.61 15.48
N ARG A 59 12.60 -14.43 16.36
CA ARG A 59 12.61 -15.05 17.70
C ARG A 59 11.48 -14.62 18.63
N THR A 60 10.95 -13.41 18.43
CA THR A 60 9.92 -12.83 19.30
C THR A 60 8.66 -12.51 18.50
N ARG A 61 7.55 -12.31 19.20
CA ARG A 61 6.30 -11.80 18.58
C ARG A 61 6.54 -10.45 17.90
N LEU A 62 7.28 -9.56 18.54
CA LEU A 62 7.62 -8.25 17.95
C LEU A 62 8.42 -8.42 16.66
N ALA A 63 9.45 -9.28 16.63
CA ALA A 63 10.23 -9.54 15.42
C ALA A 63 9.37 -10.08 14.26
N LEU A 64 8.38 -10.93 14.55
CA LEU A 64 7.44 -11.43 13.55
C LEU A 64 6.53 -10.31 13.01
N LEU A 65 6.05 -9.41 13.88
CA LEU A 65 5.25 -8.26 13.48
C LEU A 65 6.07 -7.27 12.63
N GLU A 66 7.30 -6.99 13.01
CA GLU A 66 8.18 -6.12 12.23
C GLU A 66 8.50 -6.71 10.86
N LEU A 67 8.70 -8.03 10.79
CA LEU A 67 8.89 -8.74 9.53
C LEU A 67 7.65 -8.61 8.64
N ALA A 68 6.46 -8.75 9.21
CA ALA A 68 5.20 -8.54 8.49
C ALA A 68 5.04 -7.08 8.01
N VAL A 69 5.39 -6.07 8.82
CA VAL A 69 5.34 -4.65 8.41
C VAL A 69 6.29 -4.36 7.25
N ARG A 70 7.52 -4.88 7.29
CA ARG A 70 8.48 -4.72 6.19
C ARG A 70 7.95 -5.36 4.91
N ARG A 71 7.43 -6.58 5.02
CA ARG A 71 6.85 -7.29 3.88
C ARG A 71 5.61 -6.60 3.34
N LEU A 72 4.74 -6.07 4.20
CA LEU A 72 3.58 -5.27 3.79
C LEU A 72 4.02 -4.12 2.89
N ALA A 73 5.04 -3.37 3.29
CA ALA A 73 5.55 -2.24 2.50
C ALA A 73 6.14 -2.67 1.14
N GLU A 74 6.82 -3.81 1.08
CA GLU A 74 7.32 -4.39 -0.18
C GLU A 74 6.15 -4.76 -1.10
N ARG A 75 5.15 -5.49 -0.59
CA ARG A 75 3.97 -5.91 -1.35
C ARG A 75 3.12 -4.72 -1.80
N GLU A 76 2.97 -3.70 -0.96
CA GLU A 76 2.28 -2.46 -1.32
C GLU A 76 3.03 -1.72 -2.44
N ALA A 77 4.36 -1.64 -2.40
CA ALA A 77 5.14 -1.02 -3.46
C ALA A 77 5.01 -1.76 -4.80
N GLU A 78 4.94 -3.09 -4.78
CA GLU A 78 4.69 -3.91 -5.97
C GLU A 78 3.29 -3.65 -6.55
N VAL A 79 2.24 -3.65 -5.72
CA VAL A 79 0.86 -3.47 -6.19
C VAL A 79 0.59 -2.05 -6.68
N LEU A 80 1.07 -1.06 -5.93
CA LEU A 80 0.92 0.35 -6.30
C LEU A 80 1.71 0.69 -7.56
N GLY A 81 2.63 -0.18 -8.01
CA GLY A 81 3.35 0.01 -9.25
C GLY A 81 4.09 1.34 -9.26
N MET A 82 4.76 1.68 -8.16
CA MET A 82 5.47 2.96 -7.98
C MET A 82 6.54 3.23 -9.06
N THR A 83 6.87 2.23 -9.86
CA THR A 83 7.73 2.32 -11.06
C THR A 83 7.02 2.83 -12.32
N GLY A 84 5.69 2.95 -12.31
CA GLY A 84 4.86 3.43 -13.41
C GLY A 84 4.14 4.75 -13.11
N LEU A 85 4.50 5.46 -12.04
CA LEU A 85 3.94 6.77 -11.77
C LEU A 85 4.30 7.74 -12.93
N PRO A 86 3.34 8.56 -13.38
CA PRO A 86 3.60 9.54 -14.43
C PRO A 86 4.77 10.46 -14.04
N GLY A 87 5.66 10.74 -14.99
CA GLY A 87 6.79 11.64 -14.76
C GLY A 87 6.36 13.09 -14.47
N PRO A 88 7.27 13.94 -13.98
CA PRO A 88 7.02 15.37 -13.84
C PRO A 88 6.48 15.98 -15.15
N GLY A 89 5.41 16.78 -15.07
CA GLY A 89 4.82 17.44 -16.25
C GLY A 89 3.79 16.63 -17.04
N SER A 90 3.47 15.39 -16.63
CA SER A 90 2.46 14.53 -17.26
C SER A 90 0.99 15.01 -17.11
N GLY A 91 0.75 16.01 -16.26
CA GLY A 91 -0.56 16.61 -16.05
C GLY A 91 -1.45 15.85 -15.07
N LEU A 92 -2.45 16.56 -14.53
CA LEU A 92 -3.26 16.09 -13.41
C LEU A 92 -4.10 14.84 -13.73
N ALA A 93 -4.59 14.75 -14.95
CA ALA A 93 -5.41 13.63 -15.41
C ALA A 93 -4.61 12.31 -15.43
N ALA A 94 -3.34 12.35 -15.84
CA ALA A 94 -2.48 11.18 -15.83
C ALA A 94 -2.21 10.69 -14.39
N PHE A 95 -2.04 11.62 -13.45
CA PHE A 95 -1.93 11.28 -12.03
C PHE A 95 -3.20 10.64 -11.49
N ALA A 96 -4.36 11.26 -11.72
CA ALA A 96 -5.63 10.71 -11.28
C ALA A 96 -5.84 9.28 -11.82
N ASP A 97 -5.49 9.02 -13.08
CA ASP A 97 -5.61 7.69 -13.68
C ASP A 97 -4.64 6.67 -13.06
N ALA A 98 -3.38 7.06 -12.78
CA ALA A 98 -2.41 6.20 -12.13
C ALA A 98 -2.85 5.81 -10.71
N PHE A 99 -3.32 6.77 -9.90
CA PHE A 99 -3.83 6.49 -8.56
C PHE A 99 -5.10 5.65 -8.58
N ALA A 100 -6.01 5.94 -9.52
CA ALA A 100 -7.23 5.15 -9.71
C ALA A 100 -6.89 3.69 -10.04
N LEU A 101 -5.95 3.46 -10.95
CA LEU A 101 -5.49 2.12 -11.29
C LEU A 101 -4.85 1.41 -10.08
N ALA A 102 -4.01 2.11 -9.33
CA ALA A 102 -3.33 1.56 -8.16
C ALA A 102 -4.32 1.13 -7.07
N VAL A 103 -5.25 2.02 -6.69
CA VAL A 103 -6.29 1.72 -5.69
C VAL A 103 -7.24 0.62 -6.19
N HIS A 104 -7.65 0.66 -7.46
CA HIS A 104 -8.52 -0.36 -8.03
C HIS A 104 -7.87 -1.76 -7.96
N ARG A 105 -6.60 -1.89 -8.35
CA ARG A 105 -5.85 -3.15 -8.23
C ARG A 105 -5.75 -3.60 -6.77
N TYR A 106 -5.47 -2.68 -5.87
CA TYR A 106 -5.36 -3.00 -4.44
C TYR A 106 -6.67 -3.55 -3.88
N LEU A 107 -7.81 -2.95 -4.25
CA LEU A 107 -9.14 -3.36 -3.79
C LEU A 107 -9.68 -4.64 -4.45
N THR A 108 -9.37 -4.87 -5.72
CA THR A 108 -9.89 -6.02 -6.48
C THR A 108 -9.02 -7.26 -6.35
N GLY A 109 -7.69 -7.11 -6.32
CA GLY A 109 -6.74 -8.22 -6.31
C GLY A 109 -6.04 -8.45 -4.98
N HIS A 110 -6.02 -7.46 -4.09
CA HIS A 110 -5.17 -7.48 -2.89
C HIS A 110 -5.91 -7.07 -1.62
N ARG A 111 -7.23 -7.31 -1.56
CA ARG A 111 -8.06 -6.98 -0.41
C ARG A 111 -7.52 -7.53 0.93
N GLN A 112 -6.98 -8.75 0.93
CA GLN A 112 -6.37 -9.35 2.12
C GLN A 112 -5.17 -8.52 2.63
N LEU A 113 -4.41 -7.90 1.72
CA LEU A 113 -3.28 -7.03 2.07
C LEU A 113 -3.77 -5.74 2.76
N VAL A 114 -4.90 -5.18 2.31
CA VAL A 114 -5.58 -4.06 2.97
C VAL A 114 -6.00 -4.41 4.39
N VAL A 115 -6.60 -5.58 4.61
CA VAL A 115 -7.00 -6.04 5.94
C VAL A 115 -5.79 -6.22 6.85
N ALA A 116 -4.73 -6.87 6.35
CA ALA A 116 -3.48 -7.04 7.10
C ALA A 116 -2.83 -5.69 7.46
N ARG A 117 -2.88 -4.69 6.56
CA ARG A 117 -2.45 -3.31 6.84
C ARG A 117 -3.17 -2.74 8.05
N TYR A 118 -4.49 -2.86 8.12
CA TYR A 118 -5.26 -2.32 9.25
C TYR A 118 -4.99 -3.06 10.57
N GLU A 119 -4.86 -4.38 10.55
CA GLU A 119 -4.46 -5.15 11.72
C GLU A 119 -3.10 -4.68 12.27
N LEU A 120 -2.11 -4.48 11.41
CA LEU A 120 -0.78 -3.99 11.78
C LEU A 120 -0.81 -2.53 12.24
N ALA A 121 -1.57 -1.67 11.55
CA ALA A 121 -1.71 -0.27 11.91
C ALA A 121 -2.31 -0.11 13.32
N LEU A 122 -3.37 -0.87 13.61
CA LEU A 122 -4.02 -0.88 14.92
C LEU A 122 -3.11 -1.47 16.00
N GLU A 123 -2.33 -2.50 15.72
CA GLU A 123 -1.36 -3.03 16.69
C GLU A 123 -0.21 -2.06 16.96
N ALA A 124 0.24 -1.33 15.95
CA ALA A 124 1.26 -0.31 16.11
C ALA A 124 0.82 0.84 17.04
N THR A 125 -0.48 1.11 17.20
CA THR A 125 -0.95 2.12 18.17
C THR A 125 -0.74 1.71 19.63
N ARG A 126 -0.50 0.42 19.89
CA ARG A 126 -0.32 -0.16 21.23
C ARG A 126 1.14 -0.52 21.53
N ARG A 127 2.03 -0.41 20.55
CA ARG A 127 3.44 -0.85 20.62
C ARG A 127 4.36 0.22 20.01
N PRO A 128 4.98 1.09 20.81
CA PRO A 128 5.86 2.14 20.32
C PRO A 128 7.00 1.65 19.42
N GLU A 129 7.57 0.48 19.71
CA GLU A 129 8.65 -0.12 18.94
C GLU A 129 8.18 -0.52 17.53
N LEU A 130 6.98 -1.10 17.44
CA LEU A 130 6.37 -1.44 16.16
C LEU A 130 5.93 -0.18 15.39
N ARG A 131 5.47 0.85 16.11
CA ARG A 131 5.10 2.15 15.53
C ARG A 131 6.25 2.77 14.76
N ALA A 132 7.45 2.77 15.31
CA ALA A 132 8.65 3.27 14.64
C ALA A 132 8.93 2.54 13.31
N VAL A 133 8.78 1.21 13.29
CA VAL A 133 8.97 0.41 12.06
C VAL A 133 7.87 0.69 11.04
N TYR A 134 6.62 0.81 11.48
CA TYR A 134 5.48 1.15 10.62
C TYR A 134 5.63 2.54 10.00
N ASP A 135 6.04 3.55 10.77
CA ASP A 135 6.28 4.91 10.30
C ASP A 135 7.42 4.98 9.29
N ALA A 136 8.53 4.30 9.56
CA ALA A 136 9.65 4.24 8.64
C ALA A 136 9.27 3.58 7.31
N ALA A 137 8.46 2.52 7.37
CA ALA A 137 7.94 1.84 6.19
C ALA A 137 7.02 2.76 5.36
N GLY A 138 6.07 3.43 6.01
CA GLY A 138 5.15 4.37 5.35
C GLY A 138 5.84 5.64 4.81
N GLY A 139 6.89 6.12 5.48
CA GLY A 139 7.67 7.29 5.05
C GLY A 139 8.30 7.11 3.66
N ARG A 140 8.76 5.89 3.33
CA ARG A 140 9.32 5.57 2.01
C ARG A 140 8.29 5.68 0.88
N MET A 141 7.01 5.43 1.17
CA MET A 141 5.92 5.59 0.21
C MET A 141 5.49 7.05 0.04
N ARG A 142 5.60 7.85 1.11
CA ARG A 142 5.14 9.24 1.12
C ARG A 142 6.06 10.18 0.33
N ALA A 143 7.38 9.97 0.36
CA ALA A 143 8.34 10.89 -0.26
C ALA A 143 8.11 11.10 -1.78
N PRO A 144 7.87 10.05 -2.60
CA PRO A 144 7.54 10.23 -4.02
C PRO A 144 6.25 11.05 -4.25
N LEU A 145 5.24 10.89 -3.38
CA LEU A 145 3.98 11.63 -3.48
C LEU A 145 4.18 13.12 -3.20
N ILE A 146 5.03 13.46 -2.24
CA ILE A 146 5.39 14.86 -1.94
C ILE A 146 6.08 15.49 -3.16
N ALA A 147 7.07 14.80 -3.74
CA ALA A 147 7.77 15.29 -4.93
C ALA A 147 6.82 15.48 -6.12
N LEU A 148 5.87 14.56 -6.29
CA LEU A 148 4.83 14.63 -7.32
C LEU A 148 3.92 15.85 -7.11
N MET A 149 3.44 16.08 -5.88
CA MET A 149 2.63 17.26 -5.55
C MET A 149 3.39 18.56 -5.82
N ALA A 150 4.67 18.62 -5.47
CA ALA A 150 5.52 19.78 -5.74
C ALA A 150 5.66 20.02 -7.26
N GLY A 151 5.93 18.96 -8.03
CA GLY A 151 6.01 19.04 -9.49
C GLY A 151 4.69 19.40 -10.18
N ALA A 152 3.56 19.15 -9.53
CA ALA A 152 2.23 19.53 -9.99
C ALA A 152 1.84 20.97 -9.62
N GLY A 153 2.74 21.75 -9.00
CA GLY A 153 2.50 23.16 -8.65
C GLY A 153 1.78 23.36 -7.31
N SER A 154 1.76 22.34 -6.45
CA SER A 154 1.16 22.45 -5.11
C SER A 154 1.86 23.52 -4.26
N ALA A 155 1.07 24.44 -3.68
CA ALA A 155 1.56 25.41 -2.69
C ALA A 155 1.85 24.81 -1.31
N ALA A 156 1.43 23.56 -1.05
CA ALA A 156 1.69 22.84 0.19
C ALA A 156 1.86 21.32 -0.08
N PRO A 157 2.97 20.91 -0.72
CA PRO A 157 3.15 19.55 -1.22
C PRO A 157 2.98 18.45 -0.16
N GLU A 158 3.53 18.64 1.04
CA GLU A 158 3.45 17.70 2.15
C GLU A 158 2.01 17.52 2.63
N ARG A 159 1.29 18.63 2.82
CA ARG A 159 -0.11 18.62 3.25
C ARG A 159 -0.99 17.94 2.21
N HIS A 160 -0.84 18.28 0.93
CA HIS A 160 -1.65 17.70 -0.15
C HIS A 160 -1.35 16.21 -0.35
N ALA A 161 -0.09 15.79 -0.26
CA ALA A 161 0.25 14.37 -0.28
C ALA A 161 -0.42 13.61 0.88
N LEU A 162 -0.40 14.17 2.10
CA LEU A 162 -1.09 13.57 3.25
C LEU A 162 -2.61 13.49 3.05
N SER A 163 -3.24 14.54 2.52
CA SER A 163 -4.68 14.54 2.23
C SER A 163 -5.06 13.51 1.16
N LEU A 164 -4.24 13.34 0.13
CA LEU A 164 -4.42 12.31 -0.91
C LEU A 164 -4.35 10.91 -0.30
N ILE A 165 -3.33 10.65 0.53
CA ILE A 165 -3.18 9.37 1.24
C ILE A 165 -4.37 9.13 2.16
N ALA A 166 -4.79 10.12 2.93
CA ALA A 166 -5.90 10.00 3.88
C ALA A 166 -7.22 9.69 3.18
N TRP A 167 -7.49 10.33 2.04
CA TRP A 167 -8.66 10.05 1.23
C TRP A 167 -8.63 8.63 0.67
N ALA A 168 -7.50 8.21 0.09
CA ALA A 168 -7.32 6.85 -0.42
C ALA A 168 -7.45 5.80 0.70
N ASP A 169 -6.82 6.02 1.86
CA ASP A 169 -6.92 5.13 3.03
C ASP A 169 -8.36 5.02 3.55
N GLY A 170 -9.12 6.12 3.59
CA GLY A 170 -10.52 6.12 4.00
C GLY A 170 -11.42 5.33 3.03
N LEU A 171 -11.19 5.51 1.72
CA LEU A 171 -11.87 4.74 0.69
C LEU A 171 -11.54 3.25 0.78
N MET A 172 -10.24 2.92 0.91
CA MET A 172 -9.78 1.55 1.04
C MET A 172 -10.36 0.86 2.27
N PHE A 173 -10.44 1.58 3.39
CA PHE A 173 -11.05 1.08 4.63
C PHE A 173 -12.53 0.78 4.41
N THR A 174 -13.25 1.74 3.83
CA THR A 174 -14.69 1.63 3.61
C THR A 174 -15.04 0.46 2.69
N CYS A 175 -14.19 0.18 1.70
CA CYS A 175 -14.35 -0.95 0.80
C CYS A 175 -13.86 -2.27 1.41
N ALA A 176 -12.86 -2.28 2.30
CA ALA A 176 -12.30 -3.52 2.85
C ALA A 176 -13.02 -4.01 4.11
N ALA A 177 -13.47 -3.09 4.96
CA ALA A 177 -14.01 -3.38 6.30
C ALA A 177 -15.24 -2.52 6.67
N GLY A 178 -15.60 -1.53 5.87
CA GLY A 178 -16.72 -0.62 6.14
C GLY A 178 -18.03 -0.98 5.42
N SER A 179 -18.97 -0.03 5.40
CA SER A 179 -20.35 -0.23 4.92
C SER A 179 -20.48 -0.52 3.42
N TYR A 180 -19.43 -0.27 2.62
CA TYR A 180 -19.42 -0.51 1.17
C TYR A 180 -18.55 -1.72 0.80
N HIS A 181 -18.43 -2.68 1.72
CA HIS A 181 -17.49 -3.78 1.56
C HIS A 181 -17.68 -4.62 0.28
N ASP A 182 -18.90 -4.70 -0.22
CA ASP A 182 -19.30 -5.43 -1.44
C ASP A 182 -19.33 -4.55 -2.72
N ALA A 183 -19.07 -3.25 -2.60
CA ALA A 183 -19.18 -2.29 -3.69
C ALA A 183 -17.83 -1.65 -4.00
N VAL A 184 -16.91 -2.44 -4.57
CA VAL A 184 -15.61 -1.92 -5.03
C VAL A 184 -15.85 -0.94 -6.19
N PRO A 185 -15.42 0.33 -6.08
CA PRO A 185 -15.62 1.31 -7.15
C PRO A 185 -14.93 0.91 -8.46
N SER A 186 -15.53 1.30 -9.58
CA SER A 186 -14.89 1.11 -10.88
C SER A 186 -13.64 1.99 -10.99
N ARG A 187 -12.72 1.65 -11.89
CA ARG A 187 -11.55 2.51 -12.15
C ARG A 187 -11.96 3.91 -12.60
N GLU A 188 -13.08 4.04 -13.30
CA GLU A 188 -13.59 5.33 -13.75
C GLU A 188 -14.09 6.19 -12.58
N ASP A 189 -14.84 5.61 -11.65
CA ASP A 189 -15.30 6.32 -10.43
C ASP A 189 -14.10 6.81 -9.61
N LEU A 190 -13.09 5.96 -9.46
CA LEU A 190 -11.85 6.29 -8.76
C LEU A 190 -11.10 7.43 -9.46
N ARG A 191 -10.97 7.37 -10.79
CA ARG A 191 -10.31 8.42 -11.59
C ARG A 191 -11.03 9.75 -11.44
N THR A 192 -12.35 9.74 -11.45
CA THR A 192 -13.17 10.93 -11.22
C THR A 192 -12.93 11.51 -9.83
N GLY A 193 -13.04 10.69 -8.77
CA GLY A 193 -12.83 11.15 -7.39
C GLY A 193 -11.41 11.67 -7.13
N PHE A 194 -10.38 10.98 -7.65
CA PHE A 194 -9.00 11.49 -7.59
C PHE A 194 -8.86 12.81 -8.36
N GLY A 195 -9.47 12.94 -9.53
CA GLY A 195 -9.46 14.16 -10.33
C GLY A 195 -10.06 15.35 -9.59
N GLU A 196 -11.23 15.17 -8.97
CA GLU A 196 -11.91 16.19 -8.15
C GLU A 196 -11.04 16.62 -6.96
N LEU A 197 -10.50 15.65 -6.22
CA LEU A 197 -9.64 15.90 -5.06
C LEU A 197 -8.39 16.69 -5.46
N LEU A 198 -7.70 16.25 -6.51
CA LEU A 198 -6.51 16.88 -7.02
C LEU A 198 -6.78 18.28 -7.56
N HIS A 199 -7.89 18.47 -8.27
CA HIS A 199 -8.30 19.79 -8.78
C HIS A 199 -8.57 20.76 -7.63
N GLY A 200 -9.28 20.32 -6.59
CA GLY A 200 -9.54 21.11 -5.39
C GLY A 200 -8.27 21.47 -4.59
N MET A 201 -7.24 20.63 -4.62
CA MET A 201 -5.96 20.90 -3.96
C MET A 201 -5.08 21.90 -4.71
N LEU A 202 -5.04 21.81 -6.03
CA LEU A 202 -4.06 22.53 -6.86
C LEU A 202 -4.61 23.83 -7.46
N THR A 203 -5.92 24.04 -7.42
CA THR A 203 -6.50 25.31 -7.82
C THR A 203 -6.34 26.32 -6.69
N PRO A 204 -5.68 27.47 -6.93
CA PRO A 204 -5.57 28.51 -5.91
C PRO A 204 -6.98 28.99 -5.51
N PRO A 205 -7.20 29.31 -4.22
CA PRO A 205 -8.46 29.90 -3.80
C PRO A 205 -8.71 31.18 -4.60
N GLU A 206 -9.96 31.38 -5.04
CA GLU A 206 -10.36 32.61 -5.69
C GLU A 206 -9.98 33.79 -4.76
N PRO A 207 -9.34 34.86 -5.27
CA PRO A 207 -8.99 35.99 -4.44
C PRO A 207 -10.27 36.50 -3.77
N ALA A 208 -10.20 36.70 -2.44
CA ALA A 208 -11.33 37.24 -1.70
C ALA A 208 -11.83 38.51 -2.42
N PRO A 209 -13.15 38.69 -2.57
CA PRO A 209 -13.70 39.86 -3.24
C PRO A 209 -13.08 41.11 -2.61
N GLY A 210 -12.48 41.95 -3.46
CA GLY A 210 -11.84 43.18 -3.01
C GLY A 210 -12.83 44.04 -2.21
N PRO A 211 -12.33 44.90 -1.30
CA PRO A 211 -13.20 45.80 -0.57
C PRO A 211 -14.04 46.62 -1.58
N PRO A 212 -15.33 46.85 -1.30
CA PRO A 212 -16.18 47.65 -2.18
C PRO A 212 -15.54 49.03 -2.41
N PRO A 213 -15.68 49.63 -3.61
CA PRO A 213 -15.11 50.94 -3.89
C PRO A 213 -15.60 51.95 -2.84
N THR A 214 -14.67 52.66 -2.21
CA THR A 214 -14.99 53.79 -1.33
C THR A 214 -15.71 54.87 -2.16
N PRO A 215 -16.79 55.46 -1.63
CA PRO A 215 -17.59 56.47 -2.32
C PRO A 215 -16.83 57.77 -2.57
#